data_AF-A0A4Z0D9W9-F1
#
_entry.id   AF-A0A4Z0D9W9-F1
#
_cell.length_a   1.000
_cell.length_b   1.000
_cell.length_c   1.000
_cell.angle_alpha   90.00
_cell.angle_beta   90.00
_cell.angle_gamma   90.00
#
_symmetry.space_group_name_H-M   'P 1'
#
loop_
_entity.id
_entity.type
_entity.pdbx_description
1 polymer ?
#
loop_
_entity_poly.entity_id
_entity_poly.type
_entity_poly.pdbx_seq_one_letter_code
_entity_poly.pdbx_strand_id
1 'polypeptide(L)'
;MAKAVIKMPEDFLLKISRLGEKTDEILLRILKAGGEIVEAKVKSNLQGVIGSGTKEESRSTGELISALGVSTAKQDRDGNFNVKVGFSEPRVDGKSNAMIASVLEYGKSGQPPKPFLKPAKSSTQKACIEAMKQKLKKEMENI
;
A
#
# COMPACT_ATOMS: atom_id res chain seq x y z
N MET A 1 38.21 -7.88 -45.46
CA MET A 1 37.81 -8.02 -44.04
C MET A 1 36.35 -7.59 -43.92
N ALA A 2 35.45 -8.52 -43.61
CA ALA A 2 34.06 -8.17 -43.33
C ALA A 2 34.00 -7.46 -41.97
N LYS A 3 33.44 -6.25 -41.94
CA LYS A 3 33.30 -5.44 -40.72
C LYS A 3 31.84 -5.52 -40.27
N ALA A 4 31.59 -6.22 -39.17
CA ALA A 4 30.27 -6.24 -38.54
C ALA A 4 30.16 -5.02 -37.60
N VAL A 5 29.15 -4.16 -37.83
CA VAL A 5 28.82 -3.03 -36.95
C VAL A 5 27.58 -3.44 -36.15
N ILE A 6 27.76 -3.71 -34.87
CA ILE A 6 26.63 -3.90 -33.94
C ILE A 6 26.17 -2.49 -33.55
N LYS A 7 25.09 -2.00 -34.17
CA LYS A 7 24.41 -0.80 -33.69
C LYS A 7 23.75 -1.16 -32.35
N MET A 8 24.22 -0.57 -31.26
CA MET A 8 23.47 -0.62 -30.01
C MET A 8 22.09 0.00 -30.26
N PRO A 9 21.00 -0.58 -29.73
CA PRO A 9 19.67 0.00 -29.86
C PRO A 9 19.64 1.32 -29.10
N GLU A 10 19.88 2.43 -29.81
CA GLU A 10 19.93 3.79 -29.27
C GLU A 10 18.64 4.13 -28.52
N ASP A 11 17.50 3.68 -29.03
CA ASP A 11 16.19 3.81 -28.37
C ASP A 11 16.14 3.12 -26.99
N PHE A 12 16.78 1.97 -26.86
CA PHE A 12 16.83 1.24 -25.60
C PHE A 12 17.75 1.94 -24.59
N LEU A 13 18.90 2.45 -25.03
CA LEU A 13 19.81 3.23 -24.18
C LEU A 13 19.17 4.54 -23.71
N LEU A 14 18.45 5.23 -24.60
CA LEU A 14 17.69 6.45 -24.26
C LEU A 14 16.57 6.15 -23.25
N LYS A 15 15.84 5.04 -23.43
CA LYS A 15 14.83 4.60 -22.46
C LYS A 15 15.45 4.27 -21.10
N ILE A 16 16.59 3.58 -21.06
CA ILE A 16 17.31 3.30 -19.80
C ILE A 16 17.80 4.59 -19.14
N SER A 17 18.37 5.52 -19.90
CA SER A 17 18.88 6.80 -19.36
C SER A 17 17.75 7.63 -18.74
N ARG A 18 16.63 7.78 -19.47
CA ARG A 18 15.45 8.50 -18.97
C ARG A 18 14.77 7.79 -17.81
N LEU A 19 14.78 6.45 -17.81
CA LEU A 19 14.28 5.65 -16.69
C LEU A 19 15.12 5.93 -15.45
N GLY A 20 16.46 5.93 -15.59
CA GLY A 20 17.41 6.27 -14.53
C GLY A 20 17.11 7.63 -13.88
N GLU A 21 16.94 8.67 -14.70
CA GLU A 21 16.65 10.05 -14.22
C GLU A 21 15.31 10.18 -13.49
N LYS A 22 14.31 9.36 -13.84
CA LYS A 22 12.94 9.42 -13.26
C LYS A 22 12.62 8.25 -12.33
N THR A 23 13.62 7.46 -11.97
CA THR A 23 13.43 6.23 -11.18
C THR A 23 12.64 6.51 -9.92
N ASP A 24 13.01 7.58 -9.19
CA ASP A 24 12.35 7.95 -7.94
C ASP A 24 10.87 8.26 -8.15
N GLU A 25 10.51 9.10 -9.11
CA GLU A 25 9.11 9.45 -9.40
C GLU A 25 8.27 8.23 -9.82
N ILE A 26 8.86 7.36 -10.66
CA ILE A 26 8.20 6.17 -11.17
C ILE A 26 7.96 5.18 -10.04
N LEU A 27 8.94 4.97 -9.16
CA LEU A 27 8.82 4.12 -7.98
C LEU A 27 7.72 4.62 -7.03
N LEU A 28 7.65 5.93 -6.77
CA LEU A 28 6.58 6.52 -5.95
C LEU A 28 5.19 6.19 -6.53
N ARG A 29 5.02 6.32 -7.85
CA ARG A 29 3.73 6.05 -8.52
C ARG A 29 3.37 4.56 -8.51
N ILE A 30 4.35 3.67 -8.71
CA ILE A 30 4.15 2.23 -8.69
C ILE A 30 3.73 1.78 -7.28
N LEU A 31 4.48 2.18 -6.25
CA LEU A 31 4.20 1.78 -4.87
C LEU A 31 2.86 2.34 -4.38
N LYS A 32 2.49 3.54 -4.80
CA LYS A 32 1.17 4.12 -4.51
C LYS A 32 0.04 3.27 -5.11
N ALA A 33 0.15 2.86 -6.38
CA ALA A 33 -0.86 2.02 -7.03
C ALA A 33 -1.03 0.66 -6.33
N GLY A 34 0.06 0.06 -5.85
CA GLY A 34 0.00 -1.15 -5.04
C GLY A 34 -0.64 -0.91 -3.66
N GLY A 35 -0.28 0.20 -3.01
CA GLY A 35 -0.79 0.59 -1.69
C GLY A 35 -2.31 0.84 -1.68
N GLU A 36 -2.85 1.52 -2.69
CA GLU A 36 -4.28 1.82 -2.82
C GLU A 36 -5.15 0.56 -2.87
N ILE A 37 -4.67 -0.52 -3.52
CA ILE A 37 -5.39 -1.80 -3.57
C ILE A 37 -5.49 -2.44 -2.18
N VAL A 38 -4.37 -2.42 -1.45
CA VAL A 38 -4.31 -2.97 -0.09
C VAL A 38 -5.19 -2.13 0.83
N GLU A 39 -5.07 -0.80 0.78
CA GLU A 39 -5.88 0.13 1.57
C GLU A 39 -7.38 -0.08 1.31
N ALA A 40 -7.81 -0.15 0.05
CA ALA A 40 -9.21 -0.34 -0.29
C ALA A 40 -9.77 -1.64 0.30
N LYS A 41 -9.00 -2.73 0.26
CA LYS A 41 -9.42 -4.00 0.85
C LYS A 41 -9.45 -3.95 2.37
N VAL A 42 -8.43 -3.36 3.00
CA VAL A 42 -8.39 -3.17 4.47
C VAL A 42 -9.57 -2.32 4.92
N LYS A 43 -9.90 -1.24 4.20
CA LYS A 43 -11.03 -0.35 4.47
C LYS A 43 -12.36 -1.10 4.40
N SER A 44 -12.57 -1.87 3.32
CA SER A 44 -13.77 -2.68 3.14
C SER A 44 -13.94 -3.72 4.25
N ASN A 45 -12.87 -4.42 4.61
CA ASN A 45 -12.91 -5.39 5.71
C ASN A 45 -13.16 -4.69 7.06
N LEU A 46 -12.50 -3.55 7.31
CA LEU A 46 -12.66 -2.76 8.54
C LEU A 46 -14.10 -2.27 8.72
N GLN A 47 -14.74 -1.80 7.64
CA GLN A 47 -16.15 -1.40 7.64
C GLN A 47 -17.09 -2.56 8.00
N GLY A 48 -16.78 -3.79 7.61
CA GLY A 48 -17.59 -4.96 7.97
C GLY A 48 -17.44 -5.40 9.43
N VAL A 49 -16.29 -5.14 10.06
CA VAL A 49 -16.00 -5.58 11.44
C VAL A 49 -16.24 -4.52 12.49
N ILE A 50 -16.19 -3.23 12.12
CA ILE A 50 -16.33 -2.14 13.07
C ILE A 50 -17.79 -2.05 13.53
N GLY A 51 -18.02 -2.09 14.84
CA GLY A 51 -19.36 -2.01 15.42
C GLY A 51 -20.24 -3.26 15.26
N SER A 52 -19.87 -4.24 14.42
CA SER A 52 -20.62 -5.49 14.26
C SER A 52 -20.36 -6.45 15.42
N GLY A 53 -21.31 -7.32 15.78
CA GLY A 53 -21.12 -8.35 16.81
C GLY A 53 -20.68 -7.80 18.18
N THR A 54 -21.30 -6.70 18.61
CA THR A 54 -21.10 -6.06 19.90
C THR A 54 -22.26 -6.42 20.83
N LYS A 55 -22.00 -6.57 22.14
CA LYS A 55 -23.04 -6.87 23.14
C LYS A 55 -23.91 -5.66 23.45
N GLU A 56 -23.32 -4.47 23.37
CA GLU A 56 -23.96 -3.17 23.51
C GLU A 56 -23.99 -2.46 22.16
N GLU A 57 -24.77 -1.38 22.06
CA GLU A 57 -24.77 -0.52 20.87
C GLU A 57 -23.37 -0.04 20.50
N SER A 58 -23.12 0.02 19.19
CA SER A 58 -21.83 0.44 18.65
C SER A 58 -21.55 1.89 18.98
N ARG A 59 -20.42 2.15 19.65
CA ARG A 59 -19.90 3.50 19.93
C ARG A 59 -18.89 3.97 18.87
N SER A 60 -18.93 3.39 17.67
CA SER A 60 -17.98 3.71 16.60
C SER A 60 -18.27 5.10 16.04
N THR A 61 -17.28 5.99 16.09
CA THR A 61 -17.35 7.35 15.51
C THR A 61 -16.98 7.38 14.02
N GLY A 62 -16.53 6.25 13.44
CA GLY A 62 -16.00 6.21 12.07
C GLY A 62 -14.59 6.80 11.91
N GLU A 63 -14.01 7.37 12.97
CA GLU A 63 -12.67 7.97 12.95
C GLU A 63 -11.58 6.96 12.58
N LEU A 64 -11.68 5.71 13.04
CA LEU A 64 -10.68 4.69 12.71
C LEU A 64 -10.64 4.37 11.21
N ILE A 65 -11.80 4.36 10.54
CA ILE A 65 -11.88 4.18 9.08
C ILE A 65 -11.29 5.39 8.37
N SER A 66 -11.58 6.59 8.88
CA SER A 66 -11.11 7.86 8.29
C SER A 66 -9.60 8.05 8.47
N ALA A 67 -9.03 7.47 9.52
CA ALA A 67 -7.60 7.54 9.80
C ALA A 67 -6.77 6.57 8.94
N LEU A 68 -7.39 5.54 8.34
CA LEU A 68 -6.71 4.57 7.48
C LEU A 68 -6.26 5.26 6.19
N GLY A 69 -5.01 5.04 5.80
CA GLY A 69 -4.47 5.55 4.55
C GLY A 69 -3.12 4.95 4.18
N VAL A 70 -2.60 5.44 3.06
CA VAL A 70 -1.31 5.06 2.48
C VAL A 70 -0.32 6.19 2.71
N SER A 71 0.82 5.90 3.34
CA SER A 71 1.88 6.89 3.54
C SER A 71 2.56 7.25 2.22
N THR A 72 3.15 8.44 2.14
CA THR A 72 4.10 8.76 1.07
C THR A 72 5.24 7.74 1.05
N ALA A 73 5.69 7.34 -0.14
CA ALA A 73 6.85 6.47 -0.23
C ALA A 73 8.11 7.19 0.26
N LYS A 74 8.91 6.48 1.06
CA LYS A 74 10.17 6.98 1.62
C LYS A 74 11.24 5.91 1.48
N GLN A 75 12.47 6.35 1.22
CA GLN A 75 13.62 5.47 1.20
C GLN A 75 14.02 5.09 2.64
N ASP A 76 14.32 3.81 2.86
CA ASP A 76 14.90 3.34 4.12
C ASP A 76 16.44 3.43 4.10
N ARG A 77 17.08 2.95 5.18
CA ARG A 77 18.54 2.99 5.33
C ARG A 77 19.28 2.09 4.33
N ASP A 78 18.58 1.11 3.77
CA ASP A 78 19.13 0.14 2.81
C ASP A 78 18.91 0.61 1.36
N GLY A 79 18.31 1.78 1.17
CA GLY A 79 18.04 2.35 -0.14
C GLY A 79 16.71 1.91 -0.75
N ASN A 80 15.86 1.16 -0.03
CA ASN A 80 14.58 0.69 -0.55
C ASN A 80 13.47 1.70 -0.34
N PHE A 81 12.67 1.95 -1.37
CA PHE A 81 11.46 2.76 -1.25
C PHE A 81 10.32 1.93 -0.67
N ASN A 82 9.76 2.41 0.44
CA ASN A 82 8.70 1.73 1.17
C ASN A 82 7.47 2.63 1.31
N VAL A 83 6.30 2.00 1.25
CA VAL A 83 5.00 2.60 1.56
C VAL A 83 4.38 1.84 2.72
N LYS A 84 3.72 2.57 3.62
CA LYS A 84 2.99 1.99 4.76
C LYS A 84 1.49 2.17 4.54
N VAL A 85 0.74 1.07 4.70
CA VAL A 85 -0.72 1.13 4.85
C VAL A 85 -1.01 1.03 6.34
N GLY A 86 -1.66 2.05 6.90
CA GLY A 86 -1.86 2.12 8.35
C GLY A 86 -2.75 3.28 8.75
N PHE A 87 -2.74 3.58 10.03
CA PHE A 87 -3.60 4.63 10.61
C PHE A 87 -2.79 5.87 10.93
N SER A 88 -3.34 7.03 10.58
CA SER A 88 -2.83 8.33 11.00
C SER A 88 -3.05 8.54 12.50
N GLU A 89 -2.14 9.29 13.11
CA GLU A 89 -2.15 9.69 14.52
C GLU A 89 -1.83 11.19 14.58
N PRO A 90 -2.27 11.92 15.61
CA PRO A 90 -3.00 11.47 16.80
C PRO A 90 -4.52 11.33 16.58
N ARG A 91 -5.16 10.48 17.38
CA ARG A 91 -6.62 10.38 17.48
C ARG A 91 -7.17 11.49 18.38
N VAL A 92 -8.40 11.96 18.10
CA VAL A 92 -9.03 13.07 18.83
C VAL A 92 -9.30 12.72 20.29
N ASP A 93 -9.60 11.46 20.59
CA ASP A 93 -9.93 10.97 21.94
C ASP A 93 -8.70 10.63 22.81
N GLY A 94 -7.48 10.92 22.32
CA GLY A 94 -6.22 10.65 23.02
C GLY A 94 -5.78 9.18 23.05
N LYS A 95 -6.55 8.27 22.45
CA LYS A 95 -6.14 6.86 22.28
C LYS A 95 -5.33 6.71 20.99
N SER A 96 -4.60 5.60 20.85
CA SER A 96 -3.93 5.28 19.58
C SER A 96 -4.87 4.49 18.66
N ASN A 97 -4.98 4.92 17.40
CA ASN A 97 -5.63 4.17 16.33
C ASN A 97 -4.96 2.80 16.12
N ALA A 98 -3.63 2.72 16.22
CA ALA A 98 -2.90 1.46 16.11
C ALA A 98 -3.25 0.46 17.22
N MET A 99 -3.44 0.95 18.45
CA MET A 99 -3.91 0.12 19.57
C MET A 99 -5.33 -0.40 19.31
N ILE A 100 -6.26 0.46 18.89
CA ILE A 100 -7.66 0.05 18.62
C ILE A 100 -7.71 -0.99 17.50
N ALA A 101 -6.99 -0.74 16.41
CA ALA A 101 -6.84 -1.69 15.30
C ALA A 101 -6.26 -3.04 15.75
N SER A 102 -5.26 -3.03 16.63
CA SER A 102 -4.66 -4.27 17.16
C SER A 102 -5.64 -5.06 18.01
N VAL A 103 -6.43 -4.39 18.87
CA VAL A 103 -7.48 -5.03 19.66
C VAL A 103 -8.57 -5.62 18.77
N LEU A 104 -8.91 -4.97 17.66
CA LEU A 104 -9.86 -5.52 16.69
C LEU A 104 -9.27 -6.74 15.97
N GLU A 105 -8.03 -6.66 15.49
CA GLU A 105 -7.39 -7.75 14.72
C GLU A 105 -7.16 -9.01 15.58
N TYR A 106 -6.67 -8.85 16.80
CA TYR A 106 -6.22 -9.96 17.66
C TYR A 106 -7.14 -10.27 18.83
N GLY A 107 -8.12 -9.41 19.11
CA GLY A 107 -9.00 -9.54 20.27
C GLY A 107 -8.30 -9.14 21.57
N LYS A 108 -9.07 -9.22 22.66
CA LYS A 108 -8.60 -9.07 24.04
C LYS A 108 -9.50 -9.91 24.96
N SER A 109 -9.18 -9.96 26.24
CA SER A 109 -10.08 -10.63 27.21
C SER A 109 -11.52 -10.09 27.10
N GLY A 110 -12.48 -10.99 26.88
CA GLY A 110 -13.90 -10.64 26.71
C GLY A 110 -14.31 -10.12 25.32
N GLN A 111 -13.38 -10.03 24.35
CA GLN A 111 -13.65 -9.59 22.99
C GLN A 111 -12.93 -10.50 21.97
N PRO A 112 -13.66 -11.31 21.18
CA PRO A 112 -13.04 -12.17 20.19
C PRO A 112 -12.36 -11.36 19.06
N PRO A 113 -11.31 -11.92 18.42
CA PRO A 113 -10.64 -11.29 17.29
C PRO A 113 -11.58 -11.14 16.09
N LYS A 114 -11.42 -10.03 15.38
CA LYS A 114 -12.11 -9.70 14.13
C LYS A 114 -11.06 -9.32 13.08
N PRO A 115 -10.38 -10.32 12.50
CA PRO A 115 -9.26 -10.08 11.60
C PRO A 115 -9.74 -9.36 10.34
N PHE A 116 -9.10 -8.24 10.01
CA PHE A 116 -9.35 -7.43 8.83
C PHE A 116 -8.08 -7.14 8.04
N LEU A 117 -6.91 -7.10 8.71
CA LEU A 117 -5.59 -6.89 8.09
C LEU A 117 -5.00 -8.16 7.50
N LYS A 118 -4.94 -9.26 8.27
CA LYS A 118 -4.42 -10.54 7.78
C LYS A 118 -5.14 -11.05 6.51
N PRO A 119 -6.49 -11.09 6.46
CA PRO A 119 -7.19 -11.53 5.26
C PRO A 119 -7.05 -10.53 4.10
N ALA A 120 -6.92 -9.23 4.38
CA ALA A 120 -6.62 -8.25 3.34
C ALA A 120 -5.26 -8.52 2.71
N LYS A 121 -4.20 -8.68 3.51
CA LYS A 121 -2.84 -8.92 3.04
C LYS A 121 -2.74 -10.12 2.08
N SER A 122 -3.33 -11.26 2.45
CA SER A 122 -3.28 -12.46 1.62
C SER A 122 -4.11 -12.32 0.34
N SER A 123 -5.32 -11.76 0.44
CA SER A 123 -6.21 -11.61 -0.73
C SER A 123 -5.72 -10.58 -1.74
N THR A 124 -5.02 -9.53 -1.31
CA THR A 124 -4.54 -8.47 -2.20
C THR A 124 -3.15 -8.70 -2.77
N GLN A 125 -2.39 -9.69 -2.29
CA GLN A 125 -0.99 -9.87 -2.68
C GLN A 125 -0.81 -9.94 -4.20
N LYS A 126 -1.59 -10.81 -4.87
CA LYS A 126 -1.51 -10.97 -6.33
C LYS A 126 -1.96 -9.71 -7.08
N ALA A 127 -3.07 -9.12 -6.67
CA ALA A 127 -3.62 -7.92 -7.30
C ALA A 127 -2.67 -6.72 -7.17
N CYS A 128 -2.06 -6.54 -6.01
CA CYS A 128 -1.05 -5.52 -5.74
C CYS A 128 0.16 -5.67 -6.68
N ILE A 129 0.71 -6.89 -6.79
CA ILE A 129 1.84 -7.16 -7.69
C ILE A 129 1.48 -6.88 -9.15
N GLU A 130 0.31 -7.33 -9.60
CA GLU A 130 -0.10 -7.11 -11.00
C GLU A 130 -0.35 -5.63 -11.30
N ALA A 131 -0.95 -4.88 -10.38
CA ALA A 131 -1.12 -3.44 -10.55
C ALA A 131 0.21 -2.69 -10.58
N MET A 132 1.17 -3.08 -9.74
CA MET A 132 2.51 -2.50 -9.77
C MET A 132 3.22 -2.79 -11.11
N LYS A 133 3.13 -4.02 -11.63
CA LYS A 133 3.67 -4.38 -12.95
C LYS A 133 3.01 -3.59 -14.08
N GLN A 134 1.69 -3.48 -14.07
CA GLN A 134 0.94 -2.72 -15.08
C GLN A 134 1.32 -1.24 -15.03
N LYS A 135 1.46 -0.67 -13.82
CA LYS A 135 1.88 0.71 -13.64
C LYS A 135 3.29 0.93 -14.15
N LEU A 136 4.23 0.03 -13.84
CA LEU A 136 5.60 0.08 -14.36
C LEU A 136 5.62 0.08 -15.90
N LYS A 137 4.92 -0.86 -16.54
CA LYS A 137 4.84 -0.93 -18.01
C LYS A 137 4.31 0.37 -18.61
N LYS A 138 3.24 0.93 -18.03
CA LYS A 138 2.64 2.20 -18.47
C LYS A 138 3.61 3.37 -18.31
N GLU A 139 4.36 3.45 -17.21
CA GLU A 139 5.37 4.50 -17.05
C GLU A 139 6.52 4.33 -18.07
N MET A 140 6.93 3.09 -18.40
CA MET A 140 7.95 2.83 -19.43
C MET A 140 7.50 3.18 -20.85
N GLU A 141 6.21 3.01 -21.17
CA GLU A 141 5.65 3.40 -22.48
C GLU A 141 5.53 4.92 -22.63
N ASN A 142 5.43 5.65 -21.53
CA ASN A 142 5.30 7.12 -21.51
C ASN A 142 6.65 7.86 -21.50
N ILE A 143 7.78 7.14 -21.60
CA ILE A 143 9.16 7.65 -21.59
C ILE A 143 9.78 7.56 -22.98
#